data_AF-A0A349J6V9-F1
#
_entry.id   AF-A0A349J6V9-F1
#
_cell.length_a   1.000
_cell.length_b   1.000
_cell.length_c   1.000
_cell.angle_alpha   90.00
_cell.angle_beta   90.00
_cell.angle_gamma   90.00
#
_symmetry.space_group_name_H-M   'P 1'
#
loop_
_entity.id
_entity.type
_entity.pdbx_description
1 polymer ?
#
loop_
_entity_poly.entity_id
_entity_poly.type
_entity_poly.pdbx_seq_one_letter_code
_entity_poly.pdbx_strand_id
1 'polypeptide(L)'
;ATGAVVHQRALNFDRDFPTYGTKSGVLPNADAAIVHAPPLMWVAALDRVLTELKDVVDLSQIGAIAGSAQQHGSVYLRGSFTETIASLRADAPLADQLAG
;
A
#
# COMPACT_ATOMS: atom_id res chain seq x y z
N ALA A 1 -21.21 -17.99 13.09
CA ALA A 1 -21.30 -17.21 11.84
C ALA A 1 -20.39 -17.86 10.82
N THR A 2 -20.88 -18.20 9.63
CA THR A 2 -20.05 -18.70 8.52
C THR A 2 -19.74 -17.53 7.60
N GLY A 3 -18.62 -16.84 7.85
CA GLY A 3 -18.12 -15.86 6.89
C GLY A 3 -17.61 -16.57 5.63
N ALA A 4 -17.83 -15.98 4.47
CA ALA A 4 -17.29 -16.44 3.20
C ALA A 4 -16.48 -15.31 2.54
N VAL A 5 -15.38 -15.68 1.88
CA VAL A 5 -14.60 -14.72 1.09
C VAL A 5 -15.31 -14.50 -0.24
N VAL A 6 -15.87 -13.31 -0.44
CA VAL A 6 -16.59 -12.94 -1.68
C VAL A 6 -15.67 -12.34 -2.73
N HIS A 7 -14.53 -11.81 -2.33
CA HIS A 7 -13.54 -11.21 -3.22
C HIS A 7 -12.14 -11.34 -2.65
N GLN A 8 -11.15 -11.60 -3.52
CA GLN A 8 -9.72 -11.62 -3.17
C GLN A 8 -8.89 -11.02 -4.31
N ARG A 9 -7.96 -10.14 -3.94
CA ARG A 9 -6.94 -9.57 -4.82
C ARG A 9 -5.59 -9.58 -4.13
N ALA A 10 -4.55 -9.78 -4.93
CA ALA A 10 -3.16 -9.75 -4.49
C ALA A 10 -2.31 -9.15 -5.59
N LEU A 11 -1.40 -8.26 -5.19
CA LEU A 11 -0.39 -7.67 -6.07
C LEU A 11 0.97 -8.24 -5.68
N ASN A 12 1.80 -8.50 -6.67
CA ASN A 12 3.20 -8.85 -6.50
C ASN A 12 4.03 -7.60 -6.75
N PHE A 13 4.80 -7.16 -5.76
CA PHE A 13 5.52 -5.88 -5.83
C PHE A 13 6.49 -5.78 -7.01
N ASP A 14 7.32 -6.80 -7.24
CA ASP A 14 8.32 -6.77 -8.31
C ASP A 14 7.68 -6.77 -9.71
N ARG A 15 6.60 -7.55 -9.89
CA ARG A 15 5.89 -7.65 -11.17
C ARG A 15 5.01 -6.44 -11.44
N ASP A 16 4.26 -5.99 -10.44
CA ASP A 16 3.20 -5.01 -10.61
C ASP A 16 3.70 -3.57 -10.40
N PHE A 17 4.84 -3.39 -9.73
CA PHE A 17 5.47 -2.09 -9.48
C PHE A 17 7.00 -2.11 -9.77
N PRO A 18 7.42 -2.52 -10.99
CA PRO A 18 8.84 -2.72 -11.32
C PRO A 18 9.69 -1.45 -11.20
N THR A 19 9.06 -0.26 -11.28
CA THR A 19 9.72 1.04 -11.17
C THR A 19 10.37 1.28 -9.80
N TYR A 20 9.97 0.55 -8.77
CA TYR A 20 10.59 0.64 -7.44
C TYR A 20 11.88 -0.18 -7.30
N GLY A 21 12.24 -0.99 -8.31
CA GLY A 21 13.52 -1.69 -8.37
C GLY A 21 13.72 -2.74 -7.26
N THR A 22 12.64 -3.33 -6.74
CA THR A 22 12.73 -4.34 -5.69
C THR A 22 13.02 -5.74 -6.23
N LYS A 23 13.55 -6.59 -5.34
CA LYS A 23 13.61 -8.04 -5.49
C LYS A 23 12.97 -8.69 -4.27
N SER A 24 11.93 -9.49 -4.48
CA SER A 24 11.04 -10.01 -3.44
C SER A 24 10.45 -8.90 -2.55
N GLY A 25 10.14 -7.73 -3.14
CA GLY A 25 9.56 -6.59 -2.43
C GLY A 25 10.52 -5.78 -1.55
N VAL A 26 11.83 -6.05 -1.62
CA VAL A 26 12.86 -5.29 -0.89
C VAL A 26 13.90 -4.70 -1.85
N LEU A 27 14.50 -3.58 -1.47
CA LEU A 27 15.58 -2.93 -2.22
C LEU A 27 16.87 -3.75 -2.07
N PRO A 28 17.61 -3.99 -3.17
CA PRO A 28 18.94 -4.57 -3.10
C PRO A 28 19.88 -3.71 -2.24
N ASN A 29 20.67 -4.35 -1.39
CA ASN A 29 21.74 -3.72 -0.64
C ASN A 29 23.02 -4.56 -0.76
N ALA A 30 24.18 -3.92 -0.76
CA ALA A 30 25.47 -4.60 -0.74
C ALA A 30 25.68 -5.36 0.58
N ASP A 31 25.16 -4.82 1.68
CA ASP A 31 25.11 -5.50 2.98
C ASP A 31 23.80 -6.30 3.10
N ALA A 32 23.92 -7.62 3.16
CA ALA A 32 22.79 -8.53 3.28
C ALA A 32 22.01 -8.39 4.61
N ALA A 33 22.60 -7.75 5.62
CA ALA A 33 21.91 -7.47 6.88
C ALA A 33 20.95 -6.26 6.79
N ILE A 34 21.05 -5.45 5.75
CA ILE A 34 20.21 -4.27 5.55
C ILE A 34 19.07 -4.62 4.59
N VAL A 35 17.84 -4.63 5.11
CA VAL A 35 16.63 -4.91 4.34
C VAL A 35 15.70 -3.70 4.43
N HIS A 36 15.48 -3.03 3.30
CA HIS A 36 14.55 -1.91 3.18
C HIS A 36 13.54 -2.17 2.08
N ALA A 37 12.36 -1.59 2.20
CA ALA A 37 11.36 -1.56 1.16
C ALA A 37 10.85 -0.12 0.99
N PRO A 38 10.53 0.34 -0.23
CA PRO A 38 10.05 1.70 -0.43
C PRO A 38 8.63 1.85 0.14
N PRO A 39 8.37 2.73 1.12
CA PRO A 39 7.02 2.88 1.66
C PRO A 39 5.99 3.33 0.62
N LEU A 40 6.41 4.15 -0.35
CA LEU A 40 5.54 4.59 -1.45
C LEU A 40 5.10 3.45 -2.37
N MET A 41 5.87 2.35 -2.44
CA MET A 41 5.43 1.14 -3.16
C MET A 41 4.22 0.51 -2.48
N TRP A 42 4.19 0.48 -1.15
CA TRP A 42 3.03 -0.01 -0.39
C TRP A 42 1.83 0.92 -0.54
N VAL A 43 2.06 2.23 -0.56
CA VAL A 43 1.01 3.22 -0.82
C VAL A 43 0.39 3.01 -2.20
N ALA A 44 1.22 2.88 -3.24
CA ALA A 44 0.75 2.62 -4.60
C ALA A 44 0.00 1.28 -4.73
N ALA A 45 0.46 0.25 -4.01
CA ALA A 45 -0.22 -1.05 -3.97
C ALA A 45 -1.58 -0.97 -3.29
N LEU A 46 -1.69 -0.26 -2.17
CA LEU A 46 -2.95 -0.05 -1.48
C LEU A 46 -3.93 0.73 -2.35
N ASP A 47 -3.48 1.81 -2.98
CA ASP A 47 -4.28 2.64 -3.88
C ASP A 47 -4.83 1.83 -5.06
N ARG A 48 -3.97 0.99 -5.67
CA ARG A 48 -4.39 0.09 -6.76
C ARG A 48 -5.40 -0.96 -6.30
N VAL A 49 -5.19 -1.64 -5.17
CA VAL A 49 -6.14 -2.66 -4.67
C VAL A 49 -7.50 -2.04 -4.34
N LEU A 50 -7.53 -0.87 -3.69
CA LEU A 50 -8.78 -0.19 -3.36
C LEU A 50 -9.49 0.36 -4.60
N THR A 51 -8.72 0.86 -5.57
CA THR A 51 -9.25 1.28 -6.87
C THR A 51 -9.87 0.12 -7.62
N GLU A 52 -9.21 -1.05 -7.68
CA GLU A 52 -9.79 -2.24 -8.31
C GLU A 52 -11.00 -2.80 -7.53
N LEU A 53 -11.01 -2.67 -6.19
CA LEU A 53 -12.09 -3.14 -5.34
C LEU A 53 -13.42 -2.39 -5.61
N LYS A 54 -13.36 -1.07 -5.83
CA LYS A 54 -14.56 -0.25 -6.06
C LYS A 54 -15.35 -0.68 -7.31
N ASP A 55 -14.66 -1.30 -8.27
CA ASP A 55 -15.24 -1.71 -9.54
C ASP A 55 -15.93 -3.09 -9.45
N VAL A 56 -15.71 -3.83 -8.35
CA VAL A 56 -16.14 -5.23 -8.20
C VAL A 56 -16.91 -5.52 -6.91
N VAL A 57 -16.91 -4.59 -5.94
CA VAL A 57 -17.65 -4.69 -4.68
C VAL A 57 -18.44 -3.41 -4.44
N ASP A 58 -19.69 -3.54 -4.04
CA ASP A 58 -20.47 -2.42 -3.50
C ASP A 58 -19.89 -2.01 -2.14
N LEU A 59 -19.09 -0.95 -2.15
CA LEU A 59 -18.39 -0.47 -0.95
C LEU A 59 -19.36 -0.01 0.16
N SER A 60 -20.63 0.28 -0.15
CA SER A 60 -21.64 0.65 0.86
C SER A 60 -21.96 -0.49 1.84
N GLN A 61 -21.65 -1.73 1.47
CA GLN A 61 -21.85 -2.92 2.29
C GLN A 61 -20.69 -3.18 3.27
N ILE A 62 -19.59 -2.42 3.18
CA ILE A 62 -18.42 -2.58 4.05
C ILE A 62 -18.70 -1.92 5.41
N GLY A 63 -19.00 -2.72 6.43
CA GLY A 63 -19.24 -2.24 7.79
C GLY A 63 -17.97 -1.99 8.62
N ALA A 64 -16.85 -2.62 8.26
CA ALA A 64 -15.57 -2.44 8.95
C ALA A 64 -14.38 -2.80 8.04
N ILE A 65 -13.24 -2.18 8.30
CA ILE A 65 -11.96 -2.49 7.66
C ILE A 65 -10.96 -2.86 8.76
N ALA A 66 -10.24 -3.96 8.54
CA ALA A 66 -9.12 -4.38 9.38
C ALA A 66 -7.93 -4.71 8.47
N GLY A 67 -6.72 -4.58 9.00
CA GLY A 67 -5.50 -4.85 8.26
C GLY A 67 -4.51 -5.65 9.10
N SER A 68 -3.63 -6.34 8.40
CA SER A 68 -2.41 -6.92 8.95
C SER A 68 -1.22 -6.47 8.11
N ALA A 69 -0.04 -6.44 8.72
CA ALA A 69 1.20 -6.07 8.06
C ALA A 69 2.33 -6.97 8.55
N GLN A 70 3.40 -7.05 7.74
CA GLN A 70 4.64 -7.67 8.18
C GLN A 70 5.15 -7.03 9.48
N GLN A 71 5.72 -7.86 10.36
CA GLN A 71 6.19 -7.42 11.67
C GLN A 71 7.56 -6.73 11.59
N HIS A 72 7.91 -5.97 12.64
CA HIS A 72 9.22 -5.32 12.85
C HIS A 72 9.64 -4.19 11.89
N GLY A 73 8.97 -4.02 10.75
CA GLY A 73 9.20 -2.88 9.85
C GLY A 73 8.78 -1.55 10.49
N SER A 74 9.58 -0.51 10.28
CA SER A 74 9.27 0.87 10.70
C SER A 74 9.10 1.77 9.48
N VAL A 75 8.20 2.76 9.61
CA VAL A 75 8.01 3.84 8.64
C VAL A 75 8.25 5.16 9.35
N TYR A 76 9.10 5.99 8.76
CA TYR A 76 9.43 7.31 9.31
C TYR A 76 8.65 8.36 8.54
N LEU A 77 7.85 9.13 9.27
CA LEU A 77 6.97 10.14 8.72
C LEU A 77 7.58 11.53 8.85
N ARG A 78 7.32 12.40 7.88
CA ARG A 78 7.63 13.81 8.00
C ARG A 78 6.75 14.46 9.05
N GLY A 79 7.24 15.56 9.64
CA GLY A 79 6.46 16.37 10.59
C GLY A 79 5.15 16.92 10.00
N SER A 80 5.07 17.06 8.67
CA SER A 80 3.90 17.55 7.94
C SER A 80 2.88 16.48 7.53
N PHE A 81 3.07 15.22 7.96
CA PHE A 81 2.29 14.10 7.45
C PHE A 81 0.78 14.22 7.76
N THR A 82 0.45 14.76 8.93
CA THR A 82 -0.95 14.97 9.36
C THR A 82 -1.67 15.94 8.43
N GLU A 83 -1.02 17.05 8.07
CA GLU A 83 -1.55 18.06 7.15
C GLU A 83 -1.68 17.51 5.72
N THR A 84 -0.69 16.72 5.27
CA THR A 84 -0.75 16.06 3.97
C THR A 84 -1.94 15.09 3.89
N ILE A 85 -2.17 14.26 4.91
CA ILE A 85 -3.31 13.33 4.91
C ILE A 85 -4.66 14.07 4.94
N ALA A 86 -4.74 15.17 5.70
CA ALA A 86 -5.98 15.96 5.78
C ALA A 86 -6.37 16.64 4.45
N SER A 87 -5.45 16.73 3.49
CA SER A 87 -5.62 17.41 2.20
C SER A 87 -5.56 16.48 0.99
N LEU A 88 -5.69 15.16 1.21
CA LEU A 88 -5.73 14.18 0.12
C LEU A 88 -6.89 14.44 -0.84
N ARG A 89 -6.59 14.32 -2.14
CA ARG A 89 -7.57 14.40 -3.22
C ARG A 89 -7.78 13.01 -3.81
N ALA A 90 -9.04 12.62 -3.95
CA ALA A 90 -9.41 11.32 -4.50
C ALA A 90 -9.19 11.20 -6.02
N ASP A 91 -8.90 12.31 -6.70
CA ASP A 91 -8.66 12.38 -8.15
C ASP A 91 -7.18 12.27 -8.54
N ALA A 92 -6.28 12.03 -7.58
CA ALA A 92 -4.85 11.92 -7.80
C ALA A 92 -4.27 10.68 -7.11
N PRO A 93 -3.20 10.07 -7.66
CA PRO A 93 -2.55 8.90 -7.05
C PRO A 93 -2.07 9.20 -5.63
N LEU A 94 -2.27 8.26 -4.71
CA LEU A 94 -1.91 8.46 -3.31
C LEU A 94 -0.39 8.58 -3.11
N ALA A 95 0.39 7.83 -3.89
CA ALA A 95 1.85 7.85 -3.83
C ALA A 95 2.44 9.22 -4.20
N ASP A 96 1.85 9.92 -5.17
CA ASP A 96 2.31 11.24 -5.61
C ASP A 96 2.02 12.31 -4.53
N GLN A 97 0.90 12.16 -3.82
CA GLN A 97 0.49 13.09 -2.76
C GLN A 97 1.26 12.89 -1.45
N LEU A 98 1.77 11.68 -1.20
CA LEU A 98 2.58 11.33 -0.03
C LEU A 98 4.09 11.32 -0.33
N ALA A 99 4.50 11.62 -1.56
CA ALA A 99 5.89 11.78 -1.93
C ALA A 99 6.46 13.02 -1.21
N GLY A 100 7.24 12.75 -0.17
CA GLY A 100 7.89 13.75 0.68
C GLY A 100 9.36 13.47 0.77
#